data_AF-A0A1S1HJI7-F1
#
_entry.id   AF-A0A1S1HJI7-F1
#
_cell.length_a   1.000
_cell.length_b   1.000
_cell.length_c   1.000
_cell.angle_alpha   90.00
_cell.angle_beta   90.00
_cell.angle_gamma   90.00
#
_symmetry.space_group_name_H-M   'P 1'
#
loop_
_entity.id
_entity.type
_entity.pdbx_description
1 polymer ?
#
loop_
_entity_poly.entity_id
_entity_poly.type
_entity_poly.pdbx_seq_one_letter_code
_entity_poly.pdbx_strand_id
1 'polypeptide(L)'
;MGSVAKKQDARWRYRAERADHEPHGHLDFGEDNKVTTTIPKANRQELIKALMYGGTIRIEGCVSTVNCLELRTKTITISEKNGLNSLVNTMITQIQSKLREDTALTEAEKGFIQSTSIPILRYLVDPMQLNLNVSLLPALSDYIAYDILLQYLTELIDQAKIALASRNYPEEPMKVLRQNVAEASRQLEELQQQVNVKSNVLMELERQMSYLRQQTSSQLQERFQQNTRFNLFEPDKKGSL
;
A
#
# COMPACT_ATOMS: atom_id res chain seq x y z
N MET A 1 -8.57 28.66 2.96
CA MET A 1 -7.85 27.55 2.30
C MET A 1 -8.51 26.15 2.47
N GLY A 2 -9.70 26.01 3.08
CA GLY A 2 -10.33 24.71 3.36
C GLY A 2 -11.18 24.06 2.25
N SER A 3 -11.24 24.62 1.04
CA SER A 3 -12.17 24.13 -0.01
C SER A 3 -11.55 23.17 -1.03
N VAL A 4 -10.22 23.12 -1.14
CA VAL A 4 -9.53 22.29 -2.15
C VAL A 4 -9.20 20.90 -1.58
N ALA A 5 -8.84 20.81 -0.30
CA ALA A 5 -8.61 19.54 0.41
C ALA A 5 -9.88 18.67 0.47
N LYS A 6 -11.05 19.28 0.77
CA LYS A 6 -12.34 18.58 0.69
C LYS A 6 -12.69 18.10 -0.72
N LYS A 7 -12.21 18.77 -1.78
CA LYS A 7 -12.47 18.38 -3.18
C LYS A 7 -11.61 17.20 -3.65
N GLN A 8 -10.41 17.02 -3.10
CA GLN A 8 -9.54 15.88 -3.45
C GLN A 8 -9.90 14.63 -2.65
N ASP A 9 -10.17 14.77 -1.36
CA ASP A 9 -10.70 13.69 -0.51
C ASP A 9 -12.08 13.21 -1.03
N ALA A 10 -12.97 14.16 -1.36
CA ALA A 10 -14.22 13.83 -2.03
C ALA A 10 -14.02 13.23 -3.43
N ARG A 11 -12.93 13.50 -4.16
CA ARG A 11 -12.68 12.93 -5.49
C ARG A 11 -12.11 11.51 -5.43
N TRP A 12 -11.43 11.13 -4.35
CA TRP A 12 -11.08 9.74 -4.06
C TRP A 12 -12.29 8.97 -3.53
N ARG A 13 -13.08 9.57 -2.62
CA ARG A 13 -14.35 8.99 -2.14
C ARG A 13 -15.41 8.85 -3.25
N TYR A 14 -15.65 9.87 -4.08
CA TYR A 14 -16.58 9.77 -5.23
C TYR A 14 -16.10 8.83 -6.34
N ARG A 15 -14.80 8.50 -6.40
CA ARG A 15 -14.26 7.55 -7.39
C ARG A 15 -14.27 6.13 -6.84
N ALA A 16 -14.21 5.96 -5.52
CA ALA A 16 -14.53 4.71 -4.82
C ALA A 16 -16.04 4.42 -4.84
N GLU A 17 -16.90 5.41 -4.57
CA GLU A 17 -18.39 5.27 -4.60
C GLU A 17 -18.98 5.17 -6.02
N ARG A 18 -18.19 5.44 -7.07
CA ARG A 18 -18.58 5.13 -8.47
C ARG A 18 -17.97 3.81 -8.94
N ALA A 19 -17.29 3.11 -8.04
CA ALA A 19 -16.73 1.78 -8.19
C ALA A 19 -17.35 0.83 -7.15
N ASP A 20 -18.67 0.88 -6.99
CA ASP A 20 -19.49 -0.22 -6.43
C ASP A 20 -19.48 -1.43 -7.39
N HIS A 21 -18.29 -1.79 -7.86
CA HIS A 21 -17.94 -3.09 -8.38
C HIS A 21 -17.30 -3.86 -7.23
N GLU A 22 -18.11 -4.10 -6.21
CA GLU A 22 -17.83 -5.04 -5.14
C GLU A 22 -17.60 -6.42 -5.76
N PRO A 23 -16.40 -7.03 -5.61
CA PRO A 23 -16.14 -8.39 -6.07
C PRO A 23 -16.68 -9.42 -5.05
N HIS A 24 -17.77 -9.10 -4.34
CA HIS A 24 -18.41 -10.03 -3.43
C HIS A 24 -19.23 -11.02 -4.27
N GLY A 25 -19.10 -12.31 -3.95
CA GLY A 25 -19.84 -13.35 -4.66
C GLY A 25 -21.32 -13.02 -4.62
N HIS A 26 -21.95 -12.87 -5.78
CA HIS A 26 -23.34 -12.44 -5.89
C HIS A 26 -24.26 -13.66 -6.04
N LEU A 27 -25.50 -13.53 -5.56
CA LEU A 27 -26.55 -14.54 -5.70
C LEU A 27 -27.51 -14.04 -6.79
N ASP A 28 -27.46 -14.66 -7.97
CA ASP A 28 -28.48 -14.44 -8.99
C ASP A 28 -29.66 -15.38 -8.69
N PHE A 29 -30.83 -14.80 -8.43
CA PHE A 29 -32.09 -15.53 -8.31
C PHE A 29 -32.76 -15.58 -9.68
N GLY A 30 -32.63 -16.70 -10.40
CA GLY A 30 -33.36 -16.92 -11.66
C GLY A 30 -34.88 -17.07 -11.47
N GLU A 31 -35.66 -16.84 -12.53
CA GLU A 31 -37.13 -17.01 -12.55
C GLU A 31 -37.61 -18.42 -12.13
N ASP A 32 -36.71 -19.40 -12.12
CA ASP A 32 -36.89 -20.81 -11.78
C ASP A 32 -36.38 -21.19 -10.36
N ASN A 33 -36.21 -20.21 -9.47
CA ASN A 33 -35.81 -20.41 -8.06
C ASN A 33 -34.45 -21.12 -7.89
N LYS A 34 -33.62 -21.14 -8.93
CA LYS A 34 -32.24 -21.61 -8.89
C LYS A 34 -31.31 -20.45 -8.62
N VAL A 35 -30.66 -20.50 -7.46
CA VAL A 35 -29.63 -19.54 -7.07
C VAL A 35 -28.33 -19.92 -7.78
N THR A 36 -27.88 -19.11 -8.74
CA THR A 36 -26.55 -19.26 -9.33
C THR A 36 -25.57 -18.37 -8.57
N THR A 37 -24.50 -18.99 -8.08
CA THR A 37 -23.51 -18.35 -7.20
C THR A 37 -22.22 -18.21 -7.98
N THR A 38 -21.73 -16.99 -8.18
CA THR A 38 -20.41 -16.79 -8.77
C THR A 38 -19.39 -16.72 -7.64
N ILE A 39 -18.43 -17.65 -7.63
CA ILE A 39 -17.34 -17.65 -6.65
C ILE A 39 -16.57 -16.33 -6.82
N PRO A 40 -16.35 -15.55 -5.74
CA PRO A 40 -15.58 -14.33 -5.80
C PRO A 40 -14.16 -14.68 -6.22
N LYS A 41 -13.73 -14.10 -7.34
CA LYS A 41 -12.40 -14.29 -7.91
C LYS A 41 -11.49 -13.15 -7.43
N ALA A 42 -11.32 -13.05 -6.11
CA ALA A 42 -10.57 -11.97 -5.45
C ALA A 42 -9.07 -12.06 -5.76
N ASN A 43 -8.50 -13.26 -5.87
CA ASN A 43 -7.10 -13.49 -6.27
C ASN A 43 -6.93 -13.68 -7.80
N ARG A 44 -7.73 -12.99 -8.63
CA ARG A 44 -7.45 -12.99 -10.08
C ARG A 44 -6.17 -12.21 -10.34
N GLN A 45 -5.11 -12.91 -10.73
CA GLN A 45 -3.82 -12.30 -11.03
C GLN A 45 -3.93 -11.18 -12.09
N GLU A 46 -4.86 -11.30 -13.04
CA GLU A 46 -5.13 -10.24 -14.03
C GLU A 46 -5.76 -8.98 -13.43
N LEU A 47 -6.65 -9.12 -12.45
CA LEU A 47 -7.25 -7.99 -11.74
C LEU A 47 -6.17 -7.25 -10.94
N ILE A 48 -5.38 -7.98 -10.16
CA ILE A 48 -4.29 -7.43 -9.35
C ILE A 48 -3.27 -6.73 -10.27
N LYS A 49 -2.88 -7.38 -11.37
CA LYS A 49 -1.94 -6.81 -12.34
C LYS A 49 -2.47 -5.52 -12.97
N ALA A 50 -3.75 -5.50 -13.35
CA ALA A 50 -4.37 -4.32 -13.95
C ALA A 50 -4.52 -3.15 -12.95
N LEU A 51 -4.81 -3.43 -11.68
CA LEU A 51 -4.84 -2.41 -10.63
C LEU A 51 -3.44 -1.84 -10.35
N MET A 52 -2.41 -2.70 -10.37
CA MET A 52 -1.03 -2.30 -10.07
C MET A 52 -0.35 -1.55 -11.22
N TYR A 53 -0.43 -2.08 -12.44
CA TYR A 53 0.36 -1.62 -13.59
C TYR A 53 -0.50 -1.05 -14.72
N GLY A 54 -1.82 -1.04 -14.59
CA GLY A 54 -2.73 -0.76 -15.69
C GLY A 54 -2.98 -1.98 -16.57
N GLY A 55 -4.03 -1.89 -17.39
CA GLY A 55 -4.49 -2.99 -18.22
C GLY A 55 -5.99 -2.90 -18.46
N THR A 56 -6.48 -3.84 -19.27
CA THR A 56 -7.91 -3.99 -19.52
C THR A 56 -8.39 -5.28 -18.88
N ILE A 57 -9.42 -5.17 -18.04
CA ILE A 57 -10.02 -6.29 -17.34
C ILE A 57 -11.50 -6.36 -17.65
N ARG A 58 -12.03 -7.58 -17.66
CA ARG A 58 -13.45 -7.85 -17.79
C ARG A 58 -13.96 -8.26 -16.43
N ILE A 59 -14.84 -7.43 -15.87
CA ILE A 59 -15.51 -7.71 -14.61
C ILE A 59 -16.99 -7.92 -14.88
N GLU A 60 -17.61 -8.75 -14.06
CA GLU A 60 -19.06 -8.89 -14.05
C GLU A 60 -19.59 -7.94 -12.99
N GLY A 61 -20.65 -7.22 -13.33
CA GLY A 61 -21.30 -6.37 -12.36
C GLY A 61 -22.75 -6.14 -12.70
N CYS A 62 -23.47 -5.61 -11.72
CA CYS A 62 -24.88 -5.36 -11.80
C CYS A 62 -25.22 -4.36 -12.91
N VAL A 63 -26.31 -4.64 -13.63
CA VAL A 63 -26.92 -3.70 -14.57
C VAL A 63 -27.65 -2.58 -13.81
N SER A 64 -28.30 -2.92 -12.69
CA SER A 64 -29.02 -2.00 -11.83
C SER A 64 -28.43 -2.01 -10.42
N THR A 65 -28.28 -0.83 -9.81
CA THR A 65 -27.81 -0.65 -8.43
C THR A 65 -28.89 -0.96 -7.39
N VAL A 66 -30.15 -1.07 -7.79
CA VAL A 66 -31.29 -1.26 -6.87
C VAL A 66 -31.67 -2.73 -6.76
N ASN A 67 -31.82 -3.40 -7.90
CA ASN A 67 -32.19 -4.81 -8.00
C ASN A 67 -31.16 -5.47 -8.90
N CYS A 68 -30.02 -5.89 -8.34
CA CYS A 68 -28.99 -6.61 -9.09
C CYS A 68 -29.47 -8.02 -9.45
N LEU A 69 -30.43 -8.11 -10.38
CA LEU A 69 -31.03 -9.34 -10.87
C LEU A 69 -30.39 -9.80 -12.19
N GLU A 70 -29.58 -8.93 -12.80
CA GLU A 70 -28.86 -9.21 -14.04
C GLU A 70 -27.41 -8.76 -13.92
N LEU A 71 -26.50 -9.67 -14.28
CA LEU A 71 -25.08 -9.39 -14.44
C LEU A 71 -24.75 -9.09 -15.90
N ARG A 72 -23.95 -8.04 -16.13
CA ARG A 72 -23.30 -7.79 -17.41
C ARG A 72 -21.80 -7.71 -17.24
N THR A 73 -21.09 -8.30 -18.19
CA THR A 73 -19.65 -8.10 -18.31
C THR A 73 -19.37 -6.67 -18.74
N LYS A 74 -18.71 -5.91 -17.86
CA LYS A 74 -18.16 -4.59 -18.14
C LYS A 74 -16.66 -4.70 -18.33
N THR A 75 -16.17 -4.02 -19.34
CA THR A 75 -14.73 -3.87 -19.57
C THR A 75 -14.27 -2.60 -18.88
N ILE A 76 -13.31 -2.73 -17.97
CA ILE A 76 -12.63 -1.60 -17.33
C ILE A 76 -11.22 -1.52 -17.87
N THR A 77 -10.82 -0.33 -18.30
CA THR A 77 -9.45 -0.04 -18.72
C THR A 77 -8.81 0.94 -17.74
N ILE A 78 -7.71 0.52 -17.13
CA ILE A 78 -6.87 1.33 -16.26
C ILE A 78 -5.63 1.69 -17.07
N SER A 79 -5.41 2.98 -17.31
CA SER A 79 -4.16 3.44 -17.93
C SER A 79 -2.98 3.19 -16.98
N GLU A 80 -1.80 2.89 -17.52
CA GLU A 80 -0.56 2.67 -16.75
C GLU A 80 -0.27 3.79 -15.72
N LYS A 81 -0.49 5.05 -16.09
CA LYS A 81 -0.32 6.22 -15.21
C LYS A 81 -1.26 6.24 -13.99
N ASN A 82 -2.38 5.55 -14.09
CA ASN A 82 -3.37 5.40 -13.02
C ASN A 82 -3.21 4.07 -12.29
N GLY A 83 -2.24 3.24 -12.69
CA GLY A 83 -1.87 2.05 -11.92
C GLY A 83 -1.30 2.47 -10.57
N LEU A 84 -1.63 1.69 -9.53
CA LEU A 84 -1.26 2.01 -8.16
C LEU A 84 0.26 2.18 -8.01
N ASN A 85 1.06 1.37 -8.70
CA ASN A 85 2.51 1.51 -8.71
C ASN A 85 2.97 2.86 -9.25
N SER A 86 2.42 3.31 -10.38
CA SER A 86 2.78 4.60 -10.98
C SER A 86 2.43 5.77 -10.04
N LEU A 87 1.28 5.69 -9.37
CA LEU A 87 0.86 6.68 -8.38
C LEU A 87 1.78 6.70 -7.16
N VAL A 88 2.11 5.52 -6.62
CA VAL A 88 3.03 5.37 -5.49
C VAL A 88 4.43 5.88 -5.83
N ASN A 89 4.96 5.51 -6.99
CA ASN A 89 6.27 5.97 -7.46
C ASN A 89 6.32 7.50 -7.61
N THR A 90 5.26 8.08 -8.18
CA THR A 90 5.12 9.53 -8.30
C THR A 90 5.11 10.20 -6.91
N MET A 91 4.34 9.66 -5.97
CA MET A 91 4.24 10.18 -4.61
C MET A 91 5.59 10.11 -3.86
N ILE A 92 6.27 8.96 -3.94
CA ILE A 92 7.59 8.75 -3.32
C ILE A 92 8.63 9.69 -3.92
N THR A 93 8.63 9.87 -5.25
CA THR A 93 9.55 10.78 -5.94
C THR A 93 9.30 12.24 -5.54
N GLN A 94 8.03 12.64 -5.41
CA GLN A 94 7.67 13.98 -4.93
C GLN A 94 8.15 14.22 -3.50
N ILE A 95 7.91 13.26 -2.59
CA ILE A 95 8.41 13.31 -1.21
C ILE A 95 9.93 13.40 -1.19
N GLN A 96 10.62 12.59 -1.99
CA GLN A 96 12.09 12.61 -2.06
C GLN A 96 12.62 13.97 -2.54
N SER A 97 12.02 14.58 -3.57
CA SER A 97 12.42 15.92 -4.03
C SER A 97 12.28 16.95 -2.92
N LYS A 98 11.16 16.90 -2.18
CA LYS A 98 10.91 17.84 -1.09
C LYS A 98 11.85 17.65 0.09
N LEU A 99 12.23 16.41 0.41
CA LEU A 99 13.24 16.11 1.42
C LEU A 99 14.63 16.63 1.02
N ARG A 100 14.97 16.63 -0.29
CA ARG A 100 16.24 17.19 -0.79
C ARG A 100 16.25 18.72 -0.79
N GLU A 101 15.13 19.32 -1.14
CA GLU A 101 14.96 20.78 -1.22
C GLU A 101 14.59 21.42 0.12
N ASP A 102 14.44 20.62 1.18
CA ASP A 102 13.95 21.03 2.50
C ASP A 102 12.63 21.81 2.45
N THR A 103 11.69 21.30 1.65
CA THR A 103 10.36 21.90 1.47
C THR A 103 9.26 21.09 2.18
N ALA A 104 8.22 21.79 2.61
CA ALA A 104 7.14 21.18 3.38
C ALA A 104 6.34 20.15 2.55
N LEU A 105 6.05 19.01 3.18
CA LEU A 105 5.13 18.01 2.64
C LEU A 105 3.69 18.53 2.61
N THR A 106 2.98 18.17 1.55
CA THR A 106 1.54 18.40 1.40
C THR A 106 0.74 17.45 2.28
N GLU A 107 -0.52 17.78 2.57
CA GLU A 107 -1.40 16.92 3.37
C GLU A 107 -1.63 15.55 2.71
N ALA A 108 -1.64 15.48 1.38
CA ALA A 108 -1.76 14.20 0.67
C ALA A 108 -0.53 13.31 0.87
N GLU A 109 0.68 13.88 0.83
CA GLU A 109 1.93 13.15 1.08
C GLU A 109 2.04 12.70 2.55
N LYS A 110 1.61 13.54 3.50
CA LYS A 110 1.54 13.17 4.92
C LYS A 110 0.56 12.02 5.15
N GLY A 111 -0.64 12.13 4.57
CA GLY A 111 -1.66 11.07 4.65
C GLY A 111 -1.17 9.77 4.03
N PHE A 112 -0.47 9.83 2.91
CA PHE A 112 0.17 8.67 2.28
C PHE A 112 1.19 8.00 3.22
N ILE A 113 2.09 8.77 3.84
CA ILE A 113 3.07 8.25 4.81
C ILE A 113 2.38 7.62 6.03
N GLN A 114 1.24 8.17 6.47
CA GLN A 114 0.48 7.66 7.62
C GLN A 114 -0.40 6.45 7.28
N SER A 115 -0.73 6.27 6.01
CA SER A 115 -1.59 5.18 5.55
C SER A 115 -0.88 3.84 5.47
N THR A 116 0.45 3.83 5.40
CA THR A 116 1.24 2.61 5.24
C THR A 116 1.93 2.21 6.55
N SER A 117 2.13 0.91 6.74
CA SER A 117 2.92 0.37 7.85
C SER A 117 4.42 0.53 7.64
N ILE A 118 4.82 0.80 6.39
CA ILE A 118 6.20 0.87 5.93
C ILE A 118 6.77 2.25 6.29
N PRO A 119 7.93 2.35 6.97
CA PRO A 119 8.52 3.63 7.34
C PRO A 119 9.14 4.34 6.13
N ILE A 120 8.31 4.87 5.22
CA ILE A 120 8.72 5.48 3.94
C ILE A 120 9.81 6.54 4.14
N LEU A 121 9.61 7.45 5.11
CA LEU A 121 10.58 8.52 5.38
C LEU A 121 11.95 7.98 5.77
N ARG A 122 12.01 6.89 6.54
CA ARG A 122 13.27 6.27 6.93
C ARG A 122 14.02 5.81 5.69
N TYR A 123 13.36 5.05 4.81
CA TYR A 123 13.97 4.55 3.57
C TYR A 123 14.37 5.65 2.57
N LEU A 124 13.79 6.85 2.66
CA LEU A 124 14.17 7.99 1.81
C LEU A 124 15.34 8.81 2.37
N VAL A 125 15.35 9.07 3.68
CA VAL A 125 16.37 9.90 4.34
C VAL A 125 17.70 9.17 4.49
N ASP A 126 17.62 7.88 4.77
CA ASP A 126 18.75 6.99 5.02
C ASP A 126 19.82 6.97 3.90
N PRO A 127 19.47 6.72 2.61
CA PRO A 127 20.44 6.82 1.52
C PRO A 127 21.01 8.22 1.33
N MET A 128 20.23 9.27 1.63
CA MET A 128 20.67 10.66 1.50
C MET A 128 21.77 10.98 2.51
N GLN A 129 21.66 10.51 3.75
CA GLN A 129 22.70 10.67 4.77
C GLN A 129 24.00 9.95 4.41
N LEU A 130 23.88 8.86 3.66
CA LEU A 130 25.01 8.02 3.27
C LEU A 130 25.56 8.38 1.88
N ASN A 131 25.03 9.42 1.23
CA ASN A 131 25.37 9.82 -0.14
C ASN A 131 25.24 8.68 -1.17
N LEU A 132 24.31 7.76 -0.92
CA LEU A 132 24.08 6.60 -1.76
C LEU A 132 22.99 6.90 -2.79
N ASN A 133 23.38 6.93 -4.07
CA ASN A 133 22.46 6.99 -5.19
C ASN A 133 21.90 5.59 -5.48
N VAL A 134 21.16 5.00 -4.53
CA VAL A 134 20.62 3.66 -4.73
C VAL A 134 19.31 3.74 -5.50
N SER A 135 19.25 3.08 -6.65
CA SER A 135 18.06 2.86 -7.49
C SER A 135 17.07 1.87 -6.82
N LEU A 136 16.73 2.12 -5.57
CA LEU A 136 15.88 1.25 -4.75
C LEU A 136 14.40 1.64 -4.76
N LEU A 137 14.11 2.83 -5.30
CA LEU A 137 12.77 3.38 -5.39
C LEU A 137 11.76 2.48 -6.12
N PRO A 138 12.10 1.80 -7.25
CA PRO A 138 11.12 0.98 -7.95
C PRO A 138 10.66 -0.23 -7.11
N ALA A 139 11.60 -0.93 -6.47
CA ALA A 139 11.27 -2.09 -5.64
C ALA A 139 10.52 -1.70 -4.36
N LEU A 140 10.88 -0.57 -3.76
CA LEU A 140 10.15 0.00 -2.63
C LEU A 140 8.72 0.42 -3.04
N SER A 141 8.57 1.03 -4.22
CA SER A 141 7.27 1.44 -4.76
C SER A 141 6.36 0.25 -5.05
N ASP A 142 6.90 -0.81 -5.65
CA ASP A 142 6.16 -2.05 -5.88
C ASP A 142 5.62 -2.62 -4.56
N TYR A 143 6.48 -2.73 -3.55
CA TYR A 143 6.09 -3.29 -2.25
C TYR A 143 5.04 -2.43 -1.54
N ILE A 144 5.24 -1.11 -1.48
CA ILE A 144 4.26 -0.18 -0.89
C ILE A 144 2.92 -0.24 -1.63
N ALA A 145 2.94 -0.33 -2.96
CA ALA A 145 1.72 -0.46 -3.74
C ALA A 145 0.98 -1.77 -3.41
N TYR A 146 1.69 -2.89 -3.22
CA TYR A 146 1.06 -4.13 -2.77
C TYR A 146 0.48 -4.02 -1.36
N ASP A 147 1.20 -3.39 -0.42
CA ASP A 147 0.72 -3.18 0.96
C ASP A 147 -0.59 -2.38 0.99
N ILE A 148 -0.63 -1.26 0.27
CA ILE A 148 -1.84 -0.41 0.16
C ILE A 148 -2.99 -1.17 -0.50
N LEU A 149 -2.71 -1.93 -1.57
CA LEU A 149 -3.74 -2.72 -2.25
C LEU A 149 -4.34 -3.77 -1.31
N LEU A 150 -3.49 -4.49 -0.57
CA LEU A 150 -3.93 -5.53 0.36
C LEU A 150 -4.75 -4.95 1.51
N GLN A 151 -4.31 -3.82 2.07
CA GLN A 151 -5.06 -3.11 3.11
C GLN A 151 -6.44 -2.70 2.61
N TYR A 152 -6.52 -2.11 1.41
CA TYR A 152 -7.78 -1.71 0.80
C TYR A 152 -8.71 -2.91 0.55
N LEU A 153 -8.19 -4.01 -0.01
CA LEU A 153 -8.97 -5.23 -0.23
C LEU A 153 -9.46 -5.86 1.08
N THR A 154 -8.65 -5.80 2.14
CA THR A 154 -9.03 -6.30 3.47
C THR A 154 -10.18 -5.48 4.03
N GLU A 155 -10.06 -4.15 3.96
CA GLU A 155 -11.09 -3.24 4.44
C GLU A 155 -12.43 -3.44 3.69
N LEU A 156 -12.39 -3.62 2.37
CA LEU A 156 -13.57 -3.93 1.57
C LEU A 156 -14.24 -5.25 1.98
N ILE A 157 -13.46 -6.31 2.19
CA ILE A 157 -13.98 -7.60 2.64
C ILE A 157 -14.64 -7.47 4.03
N ASP A 158 -14.02 -6.72 4.94
CA ASP A 158 -14.56 -6.54 6.28
C ASP A 158 -15.84 -5.68 6.27
N GLN A 159 -15.90 -4.64 5.46
CA GLN A 159 -17.13 -3.87 5.23
C GLN A 159 -18.25 -4.78 4.69
N ALA A 160 -17.95 -5.67 3.75
CA ALA A 160 -18.92 -6.63 3.23
C ALA A 160 -19.41 -7.61 4.30
N LYS A 161 -18.51 -8.14 5.15
CA LYS A 161 -18.91 -9.01 6.28
C LYS A 161 -19.89 -8.29 7.22
N ILE A 162 -19.63 -7.02 7.54
CA ILE A 162 -20.51 -6.21 8.38
C ILE A 162 -21.88 -6.00 7.70
N ALA A 163 -21.88 -5.67 6.41
CA ALA A 163 -23.11 -5.49 5.64
C ALA A 163 -23.98 -6.77 5.64
N LEU A 164 -23.36 -7.95 5.47
CA LEU A 164 -24.03 -9.24 5.53
C LEU A 164 -24.55 -9.60 6.92
N ALA A 165 -23.87 -9.18 7.99
CA ALA A 165 -24.31 -9.40 9.36
C ALA A 165 -25.52 -8.53 9.74
N SER A 166 -25.67 -7.36 9.11
CA SER A 166 -26.70 -6.38 9.47
C SER A 166 -28.12 -6.70 8.95
N ARG A 167 -28.28 -7.66 8.04
CA ARG A 167 -29.52 -7.90 7.29
C ARG A 167 -30.11 -9.28 7.61
N ASN A 168 -31.41 -9.31 7.95
CA ASN A 168 -32.19 -10.55 8.11
C ASN A 168 -32.58 -11.13 6.73
N TYR A 169 -31.61 -11.63 5.99
CA TYR A 169 -31.85 -12.37 4.76
C TYR A 169 -32.20 -13.85 5.06
N PRO A 170 -32.89 -14.56 4.14
CA PRO A 170 -33.14 -16.00 4.27
C PRO A 170 -31.84 -16.79 4.43
N GLU A 171 -31.83 -17.79 5.33
CA GLU A 171 -30.61 -18.51 5.75
C GLU A 171 -29.86 -19.21 4.62
N GLU A 172 -30.54 -19.84 3.65
CA GLU A 172 -29.84 -20.62 2.62
C GLU A 172 -29.05 -19.78 1.59
N PRO A 173 -29.64 -18.73 0.98
CA PRO A 173 -28.88 -17.76 0.20
C PRO A 173 -27.72 -17.15 1.00
N MET A 174 -27.95 -16.83 2.27
CA MET A 174 -26.92 -16.23 3.13
C MET A 174 -25.74 -17.13 3.43
N LYS A 175 -25.98 -18.43 3.57
CA LYS A 175 -24.92 -19.40 3.80
C LYS A 175 -23.92 -19.41 2.65
N VAL A 176 -24.42 -19.42 1.41
CA VAL A 176 -23.60 -19.34 0.19
C VAL A 176 -22.82 -18.03 0.14
N LEU A 177 -23.48 -16.91 0.44
CA LEU A 177 -22.86 -15.59 0.41
C LEU A 177 -21.75 -15.44 1.46
N ARG A 178 -21.98 -15.94 2.68
CA ARG A 178 -20.98 -16.00 3.75
C ARG A 178 -19.80 -16.90 3.34
N GLN A 179 -20.06 -18.04 2.70
CA GLN A 179 -19.01 -18.92 2.18
C GLN A 179 -18.16 -18.22 1.10
N ASN A 180 -18.80 -17.47 0.19
CA ASN A 180 -18.12 -16.68 -0.83
C ASN A 180 -17.22 -15.61 -0.19
N VAL A 181 -17.72 -14.84 0.78
CA VAL A 181 -16.89 -13.82 1.47
C VAL A 181 -15.76 -14.46 2.29
N ALA A 182 -16.00 -15.62 2.91
CA ALA A 182 -14.95 -16.38 3.60
C ALA A 182 -13.87 -16.85 2.63
N GLU A 183 -14.24 -17.34 1.45
CA GLU A 183 -13.30 -17.77 0.43
C GLU A 183 -12.51 -16.60 -0.16
N ALA A 184 -13.14 -15.44 -0.37
CA ALA A 184 -12.45 -14.21 -0.75
C ALA A 184 -11.42 -13.79 0.31
N SER A 185 -11.76 -13.94 1.60
CA SER A 185 -10.84 -13.66 2.71
C SER A 185 -9.62 -14.58 2.68
N ARG A 186 -9.83 -15.88 2.47
CA ARG A 186 -8.73 -16.87 2.35
C ARG A 186 -7.82 -16.60 1.15
N GLN A 187 -8.41 -16.26 0.01
CA GLN A 187 -7.66 -15.86 -1.19
C GLN A 187 -6.81 -14.60 -0.96
N LEU A 188 -7.31 -13.65 -0.17
CA LEU A 188 -6.56 -12.45 0.18
C LEU A 188 -5.42 -12.74 1.17
N GLU A 189 -5.66 -13.60 2.16
CA GLU A 189 -4.62 -14.07 3.09
C GLU A 189 -3.48 -14.79 2.34
N GLU A 190 -3.81 -15.63 1.35
CA GLU A 190 -2.82 -16.28 0.49
C GLU A 190 -1.98 -15.24 -0.28
N LEU A 191 -2.64 -14.24 -0.87
CA LEU A 191 -1.94 -13.16 -1.57
C LEU A 191 -1.02 -12.36 -0.62
N GLN A 192 -1.47 -12.08 0.60
CA GLN A 192 -0.66 -11.43 1.64
C GLN A 192 0.58 -12.26 1.97
N GLN A 193 0.44 -13.58 2.13
CA GLN A 193 1.58 -14.47 2.36
C GLN A 193 2.57 -14.41 1.20
N GLN A 194 2.09 -14.41 -0.05
CA GLN A 194 2.96 -14.28 -1.23
C GLN A 194 3.72 -12.95 -1.27
N VAL A 195 3.07 -11.83 -0.89
CA VAL A 195 3.72 -10.52 -0.81
C VAL A 195 4.73 -10.47 0.35
N ASN A 196 4.41 -11.05 1.50
CA ASN A 196 5.33 -11.16 2.63
C ASN A 196 6.57 -11.97 2.29
N VAL A 197 6.45 -13.07 1.54
CA VAL A 197 7.61 -13.83 1.03
C VAL A 197 8.47 -12.99 0.09
N LYS A 198 7.88 -12.04 -0.65
CA LYS A 198 8.61 -11.07 -1.48
C LYS A 198 9.23 -9.92 -0.68
N SER A 199 8.92 -9.80 0.62
CA SER A 199 9.52 -8.82 1.54
C SER A 199 11.02 -9.02 1.78
N ASN A 200 11.61 -10.11 1.27
CA ASN A 200 13.07 -10.31 1.24
C ASN A 200 13.83 -9.10 0.68
N VAL A 201 13.23 -8.37 -0.27
CA VAL A 201 13.84 -7.17 -0.84
C VAL A 201 13.98 -6.05 0.20
N LEU A 202 12.96 -5.85 1.05
CA LEU A 202 13.04 -4.87 2.14
C LEU A 202 14.01 -5.32 3.24
N MET A 203 14.04 -6.61 3.57
CA MET A 203 14.99 -7.13 4.56
C MET A 203 16.44 -6.95 4.10
N GLU A 204 16.73 -7.19 2.81
CA GLU A 204 18.06 -6.95 2.25
C GLU A 204 18.42 -5.46 2.29
N LEU A 205 17.46 -4.58 1.98
CA LEU A 205 17.63 -3.14 2.09
C LEU A 205 17.97 -2.73 3.53
N GLU A 206 17.21 -3.23 4.51
CA GLU A 206 17.46 -2.96 5.93
C GLU A 206 18.82 -3.47 6.38
N ARG A 207 19.23 -4.66 5.91
CA ARG A 207 20.54 -5.24 6.19
C ARG A 207 21.67 -4.35 5.65
N GLN A 208 21.55 -3.89 4.40
CA GLN A 208 22.53 -2.97 3.79
C GLN A 208 22.59 -1.66 4.57
N MET A 209 21.43 -1.09 4.90
CA MET A 209 21.33 0.14 5.68
C MET A 209 21.92 0.00 7.10
N SER A 210 21.68 -1.13 7.76
CA SER A 210 22.26 -1.44 9.07
C SER A 210 23.78 -1.52 9.00
N TYR A 211 24.31 -2.22 7.99
CA TYR A 211 25.74 -2.34 7.76
C TYR A 211 26.41 -0.97 7.52
N LEU A 212 25.81 -0.13 6.67
CA LEU A 212 26.32 1.19 6.38
C LEU A 212 26.33 2.08 7.63
N ARG A 213 25.27 2.05 8.45
CA ARG A 213 25.24 2.78 9.73
C ARG A 213 26.32 2.32 10.69
N GLN A 214 26.61 1.02 10.76
CA GLN A 214 27.69 0.51 11.60
C GLN A 214 29.05 1.05 11.15
N GLN A 215 29.31 1.13 9.84
CA GLN A 215 30.52 1.74 9.29
C GLN A 215 30.61 3.24 9.58
N THR A 216 29.52 3.98 9.42
CA THR A 216 29.51 5.42 9.74
C THR A 216 29.74 5.64 11.24
N SER A 217 29.13 4.81 12.09
CA SER A 217 29.32 4.86 13.54
C SER A 217 30.76 4.55 13.95
N SER A 218 31.42 3.58 13.32
CA SER A 218 32.82 3.27 13.62
C SER A 218 33.74 4.43 13.24
N GLN A 219 33.52 5.04 12.06
CA GLN A 219 34.28 6.22 11.63
C GLN A 219 34.06 7.43 12.54
N LEU A 220 32.81 7.68 12.95
CA LEU A 220 32.51 8.75 13.90
C LEU A 220 33.16 8.48 15.25
N GLN A 221 33.10 7.25 15.76
CA GLN A 221 33.74 6.86 17.01
C GLN A 221 35.26 7.03 16.94
N GLU A 222 35.90 6.62 15.85
CA GLU A 222 37.33 6.86 15.60
C GLU A 222 37.66 8.35 15.61
N ARG A 223 36.86 9.19 14.93
CA ARG A 223 37.03 10.65 14.95
C ARG A 223 36.83 11.24 16.35
N PHE A 224 35.83 10.78 17.09
CA PHE A 224 35.59 11.19 18.47
C PHE A 224 36.76 10.80 19.37
N GLN A 225 37.29 9.58 19.25
CA GLN A 225 38.47 9.12 19.98
C GLN A 225 39.73 9.91 19.60
N GLN A 226 39.91 10.21 18.31
CA GLN A 226 41.01 11.05 17.85
C GLN A 226 40.91 12.47 18.41
N ASN A 227 39.72 13.07 18.42
CA ASN A 227 39.52 14.44 18.89
C ASN A 227 39.58 14.56 20.43
N THR A 228 39.09 13.55 21.15
CA THR A 228 39.19 13.48 22.62
C THR A 228 40.61 13.21 23.11
N ARG A 229 41.48 12.63 22.28
CA ARG A 229 42.90 12.44 22.61
C ARG A 229 43.70 13.74 22.66
N PHE A 230 43.21 14.84 22.06
CA PHE A 230 43.88 16.15 22.10
C PHE A 230 43.59 16.95 23.39
N ASN A 231 42.50 16.65 24.11
CA ASN A 231 42.11 17.39 25.32
C ASN A 231 42.51 16.70 26.64
N LEU A 232 43.32 15.63 26.58
CA LEU A 232 43.77 14.87 27.76
C LEU A 232 45.26 15.01 28.05
N PHE A 233 45.97 15.91 27.36
CA PHE A 233 47.35 16.25 27.68
C PHE A 233 47.58 17.76 27.61
N GLU A 234 47.42 18.44 28.74
CA GLU A 234 48.29 19.57 29.07
C GLU A 234 49.49 18.99 29.84
N PRO A 235 50.65 18.77 29.19
CA PRO A 235 51.87 18.53 29.92
C PRO A 235 52.30 19.87 30.53
N ASP A 236 52.01 20.06 31.79
CA ASP A 236 52.61 21.15 32.56
C ASP A 236 54.12 20.86 32.68
N LYS A 237 54.89 21.32 31.71
CA LYS A 237 56.36 21.24 31.71
C LYS A 237 56.93 22.54 32.31
N LYS A 238 57.16 22.47 33.62
CA LYS A 238 58.29 22.96 34.44
C LYS A 238 59.00 24.27 34.02
N GLY A 239 59.07 25.22 34.96
CA GLY A 239 60.06 26.32 34.98
C GLY A 239 60.25 26.95 36.37
N SER A 240 61.39 26.64 37.00
CA SER A 240 62.17 27.37 38.04
C SER A 240 61.53 28.46 38.93
N LEU A 241 61.53 28.23 40.25
CA LEU A 241 62.29 28.96 41.28
C LEU A 241 62.29 28.17 42.58
#